data_AF-A0A517MHF6-F1
#
_entry.id   AF-A0A517MHF6-F1
#
_cell.length_a   1.000
_cell.length_b   1.000
_cell.length_c   1.000
_cell.angle_alpha   90.00
_cell.angle_beta   90.00
_cell.angle_gamma   90.00
#
_symmetry.space_group_name_H-M   'P 1'
#
loop_
_entity.id
_entity.type
_entity.pdbx_description
1 polymer ?
#
loop_
_entity_poly.entity_id
_entity_poly.type
_entity_poly.pdbx_seq_one_letter_code
_entity_poly.pdbx_strand_id
1 'polypeptide(L)'
;MQLGKTLGTGSKHRRLLSELASIDGAVVFDAQSVLAVGAVINTHPDAGDCIGARTTAAKSAFKWGGIPMKISSDGDVTLYFSSGSDEDGYCDAELSFT
;
A
#
# COMPACT_ATOMS: atom_id res chain seq x y z
N MET A 1 -6.18 27.56 20.94
CA MET A 1 -5.60 26.20 21.09
C MET A 1 -6.47 25.25 20.28
N GLN A 2 -5.84 24.43 19.44
CA GLN A 2 -6.32 24.01 18.13
C GLN A 2 -7.49 23.01 18.16
N LEU A 3 -8.55 23.33 17.41
CA LEU A 3 -9.71 22.47 17.16
C LEU A 3 -9.28 21.17 16.48
N GLY A 4 -9.66 20.04 17.07
CA GLY A 4 -9.64 18.73 16.42
C GLY A 4 -10.47 18.79 15.13
N LYS A 5 -9.81 18.65 13.99
CA LYS A 5 -10.47 18.45 12.71
C LYS A 5 -10.95 17.00 12.67
N THR A 6 -12.22 16.80 12.96
CA THR A 6 -12.97 15.62 12.55
C THR A 6 -12.81 15.49 11.03
N LEU A 7 -12.11 14.45 10.59
CA LEU A 7 -11.86 14.17 9.17
C LEU A 7 -13.21 14.10 8.44
N GLY A 8 -13.44 15.07 7.54
CA GLY A 8 -14.70 15.25 6.83
C GLY A 8 -15.11 14.05 5.97
N THR A 9 -16.40 14.01 5.66
CA THR A 9 -17.10 13.03 4.81
C THR A 9 -16.26 12.42 3.68
N GLY A 10 -16.34 11.09 3.52
CA GLY A 10 -15.45 10.25 2.69
C GLY A 10 -15.28 10.63 1.20
N SER A 11 -16.08 11.55 0.66
CA SER A 11 -15.92 12.08 -0.71
C SER A 11 -14.68 12.95 -0.89
N LYS A 12 -14.29 13.76 0.12
CA LYS A 12 -13.09 14.61 0.05
C LYS A 12 -11.81 13.78 0.12
N HIS A 13 -11.78 12.77 0.99
CA HIS A 13 -10.65 11.85 1.13
C HIS A 13 -10.43 10.99 -0.11
N ARG A 14 -11.51 10.47 -0.71
CA ARG A 14 -11.43 9.72 -1.97
C ARG A 14 -10.82 10.55 -3.10
N ARG A 15 -11.24 11.82 -3.23
CA ARG A 15 -10.71 12.72 -4.26
C ARG A 15 -9.23 13.01 -4.04
N LEU A 16 -8.83 13.32 -2.81
CA LEU A 16 -7.41 13.54 -2.48
C LEU A 16 -6.57 12.30 -2.80
N LEU A 17 -7.01 11.10 -2.40
CA LEU A 17 -6.27 9.87 -2.71
C LEU A 17 -6.13 9.65 -4.22
N SER A 18 -7.19 9.92 -4.99
CA SER A 18 -7.17 9.84 -6.45
C SER A 18 -6.22 10.85 -7.09
N GLU A 19 -6.14 12.07 -6.55
CA GLU A 19 -5.19 13.09 -7.01
C GLU A 19 -3.75 12.68 -6.67
N LEU A 20 -3.51 12.15 -5.47
CA LEU A 20 -2.19 11.67 -5.06
C LEU A 20 -1.74 10.44 -5.86
N ALA A 21 -2.65 9.56 -6.25
CA ALA A 21 -2.36 8.38 -7.07
C ALA A 21 -1.94 8.73 -8.51
N SER A 22 -2.13 9.97 -8.96
CA SER A 22 -1.62 10.44 -10.26
C SER A 22 -0.12 10.71 -10.25
N ILE A 23 0.50 10.79 -9.07
CA ILE A 23 1.93 11.01 -8.89
C ILE A 23 2.64 9.66 -8.97
N ASP A 24 3.72 9.59 -9.74
CA ASP A 24 4.54 8.37 -9.83
C ASP A 24 5.20 8.04 -8.49
N GLY A 25 5.25 6.75 -8.16
CA GLY A 25 5.70 6.24 -6.87
C GLY A 25 4.55 5.81 -5.94
N ALA A 26 4.88 5.62 -4.66
CA ALA A 26 3.94 5.12 -3.65
C ALA A 26 3.38 6.25 -2.77
N VAL A 27 2.13 6.08 -2.32
CA VAL A 27 1.55 6.84 -1.22
C VAL A 27 1.68 6.00 0.05
N VAL A 28 2.37 6.53 1.06
CA VAL A 28 2.59 5.86 2.35
C VAL A 28 1.76 6.58 3.39
N PHE A 29 0.99 5.82 4.17
CA PHE A 29 0.11 6.37 5.21
C PHE A 29 0.00 5.40 6.38
N ASP A 30 -0.37 5.93 7.53
CA ASP A 30 -0.79 5.16 8.70
C ASP A 30 -2.27 5.42 9.01
N ALA A 31 -2.75 4.96 10.17
CA ALA A 31 -4.13 5.15 10.59
C ALA A 31 -4.54 6.62 10.78
N GLN A 32 -3.58 7.54 10.89
CA GLN A 32 -3.81 8.95 11.24
C GLN A 32 -3.50 9.90 10.09
N SER A 33 -2.55 9.57 9.21
CA SER A 33 -1.98 10.54 8.28
C SER A 33 -1.27 9.92 7.07
N VAL A 34 -1.15 10.72 6.01
CA VAL A 34 -0.23 10.44 4.89
C VAL A 34 1.18 10.85 5.31
N LEU A 35 2.11 9.89 5.26
CA LEU A 35 3.51 10.06 5.64
C LEU A 35 4.37 10.50 4.45
N ALA A 36 4.06 10.00 3.24
CA ALA A 36 4.79 10.34 2.02
C ALA A 36 3.91 10.16 0.77
N VAL A 37 4.26 10.88 -0.29
CA VAL A 37 3.63 10.81 -1.62
C VAL A 37 4.75 10.76 -2.66
N GLY A 38 4.60 9.91 -3.69
CA GLY A 38 5.63 9.69 -4.71
C GLY A 38 6.88 9.00 -4.15
N ALA A 39 6.71 8.21 -3.10
CA ALA A 39 7.83 7.53 -2.45
C ALA A 39 8.39 6.41 -3.34
N VAL A 40 9.72 6.35 -3.45
CA VAL A 40 10.42 5.22 -4.04
C VAL A 40 10.63 4.17 -2.95
N ILE A 41 10.10 2.97 -3.18
CA ILE A 41 10.28 1.85 -2.25
C ILE A 41 11.57 1.12 -2.62
N ASN A 42 12.50 1.02 -1.66
CA ASN A 42 13.73 0.26 -1.84
C ASN A 42 13.43 -1.24 -1.92
N THR A 43 14.07 -1.91 -2.89
CA THR A 43 13.94 -3.34 -3.08
C THR A 43 14.41 -4.10 -1.85
N HIS A 44 13.57 -4.99 -1.32
CA HIS A 44 13.96 -5.91 -0.25
C HIS A 44 14.84 -7.03 -0.85
N PRO A 45 15.91 -7.49 -0.17
CA PRO A 45 16.75 -8.60 -0.67
C PRO A 45 15.94 -9.84 -1.06
N ASP A 46 14.92 -10.17 -0.26
CA ASP A 46 14.04 -11.33 -0.47
C ASP A 46 12.80 -11.03 -1.34
N ALA A 47 12.75 -9.88 -2.04
CA ALA A 47 11.65 -9.59 -2.96
C ALA A 47 11.64 -10.56 -4.17
N GLY A 48 12.79 -11.16 -4.47
CA GLY A 48 13.00 -12.06 -5.60
C GLY A 48 12.90 -11.38 -6.96
N ASP A 49 13.06 -12.16 -8.02
CA ASP A 49 12.93 -11.68 -9.40
C ASP A 49 11.44 -11.51 -9.76
N CYS A 50 10.93 -10.30 -9.51
CA CYS A 50 9.56 -9.94 -9.82
C CYS A 50 9.47 -9.22 -11.18
N ILE A 51 8.46 -9.57 -11.97
CA ILE A 51 8.17 -8.88 -13.22
C ILE A 51 7.41 -7.58 -12.92
N GLY A 52 8.02 -6.45 -13.28
CA GLY A 52 7.42 -5.12 -13.23
C GLY A 52 7.70 -4.34 -11.94
N ALA A 53 8.06 -3.05 -12.10
CA ALA A 53 8.48 -2.19 -11.00
C ALA A 53 7.44 -2.05 -9.88
N ARG A 54 6.15 -1.93 -10.22
CA ARG A 54 5.04 -1.87 -9.23
C ARG A 54 4.94 -3.15 -8.39
N THR A 55 5.10 -4.30 -9.01
CA THR A 55 5.06 -5.60 -8.32
C THR A 55 6.26 -5.74 -7.37
N THR A 56 7.47 -5.38 -7.84
CA THR A 56 8.69 -5.42 -7.02
C THR A 56 8.58 -4.46 -5.83
N ALA A 57 8.07 -3.25 -6.04
CA ALA A 57 7.85 -2.27 -4.98
C ALA A 57 6.84 -2.75 -3.94
N ALA A 58 5.70 -3.32 -4.38
CA ALA A 58 4.69 -3.85 -3.47
C ALA A 58 5.23 -5.02 -2.65
N LYS A 59 5.85 -6.02 -3.28
CA LYS A 59 6.44 -7.15 -2.54
C LYS A 59 7.55 -6.71 -1.60
N SER A 60 8.37 -5.74 -2.00
CA SER A 60 9.41 -5.17 -1.13
C SER A 60 8.79 -4.48 0.08
N ALA A 61 7.79 -3.64 -0.11
CA ALA A 61 7.07 -2.98 0.98
C ALA A 61 6.46 -3.99 1.96
N PHE A 62 5.91 -5.09 1.45
CA PHE A 62 5.38 -6.16 2.27
C PHE A 62 6.48 -6.86 3.09
N LYS A 63 7.63 -7.18 2.47
CA LYS A 63 8.78 -7.78 3.17
C LYS A 63 9.42 -6.86 4.21
N TRP A 64 9.34 -5.54 4.01
CA TRP A 64 9.72 -4.56 5.03
C TRP A 64 8.71 -4.44 6.19
N GLY A 65 7.60 -5.19 6.16
CA GLY A 65 6.59 -5.23 7.22
C GLY A 65 5.36 -4.34 6.98
N GLY A 66 5.21 -3.78 5.79
CA GLY A 66 4.02 -3.03 5.39
C GLY A 66 2.87 -3.91 4.92
N ILE A 67 1.71 -3.30 4.65
CA ILE A 67 0.54 -3.94 4.03
C ILE A 67 0.22 -3.20 2.72
N PRO A 68 0.93 -3.51 1.62
CA PRO A 68 0.83 -2.73 0.39
C PRO A 68 -0.35 -3.16 -0.46
N MET A 69 -1.03 -2.16 -1.03
CA MET A 69 -2.00 -2.32 -2.12
C MET A 69 -1.35 -1.86 -3.42
N LYS A 70 -1.23 -2.77 -4.38
CA LYS A 70 -0.77 -2.50 -5.74
C LYS A 70 -2.00 -2.33 -6.63
N ILE A 71 -2.04 -1.27 -7.42
CA ILE A 71 -3.04 -1.07 -8.47
C ILE A 71 -2.29 -0.96 -9.80
N SER A 72 -2.65 -1.80 -10.75
CA SER A 72 -2.07 -1.79 -12.08
C SER A 72 -2.86 -0.92 -13.05
N SER A 73 -2.19 -0.45 -14.11
CA SER A 73 -2.81 0.38 -15.16
C SER A 73 -3.88 -0.33 -15.96
N ASP A 74 -3.86 -1.67 -15.99
CA ASP A 74 -4.88 -2.54 -16.59
C ASP A 74 -6.08 -2.77 -15.66
N GLY A 75 -6.03 -2.28 -14.42
CA GLY A 75 -7.09 -2.44 -13.44
C GLY A 75 -6.82 -3.52 -12.38
N ASP A 76 -5.77 -4.32 -12.53
CA ASP A 76 -5.46 -5.38 -11.55
C ASP A 76 -5.11 -4.78 -10.19
N VAL A 77 -5.90 -5.10 -9.16
CA VAL A 77 -5.65 -4.69 -7.78
C VAL A 77 -5.16 -5.89 -6.98
N THR A 78 -4.01 -5.76 -6.31
CA THR A 78 -3.45 -6.81 -5.44
C THR A 78 -3.14 -6.24 -4.06
N LEU A 79 -3.62 -6.89 -3.00
CA LEU A 79 -3.29 -6.59 -1.61
C LEU A 79 -2.38 -7.69 -1.05
N TYR A 80 -1.23 -7.32 -0.48
CA TYR A 80 -0.32 -8.25 0.21
C TYR A 80 -0.42 -8.09 1.72
N PHE A 81 -0.57 -9.19 2.45
CA PHE A 81 -0.65 -9.19 3.92
C PHE A 81 -0.19 -10.52 4.50
N SER A 82 0.20 -10.51 5.76
CA SER A 82 0.47 -11.74 6.50
C SER A 82 -0.84 -12.24 7.10
N SER A 83 -1.21 -13.48 6.77
CA SER A 83 -2.32 -14.18 7.41
C SER A 83 -1.77 -15.01 8.56
N GLY A 84 -2.27 -14.77 9.76
CA GLY A 84 -1.96 -15.58 10.94
C GLY A 84 -3.15 -16.47 11.32
N SER A 85 -2.90 -17.70 11.73
CA SER A 85 -3.82 -18.46 12.58
C SER A 85 -3.34 -18.39 14.04
N ASP A 86 -4.26 -18.36 14.99
CA ASP A 86 -3.97 -18.23 16.43
C ASP A 86 -3.04 -19.34 17.00
N GLU A 87 -2.82 -20.43 16.24
CA GLU A 87 -2.01 -21.59 16.62
C GLU A 87 -0.68 -21.73 15.82
N ASP A 88 0.16 -20.70 15.80
CA ASP A 88 1.60 -20.77 15.40
C ASP A 88 1.97 -20.75 13.90
N GLY A 89 1.10 -20.26 13.02
CA GLY A 89 1.42 -20.12 11.59
C GLY A 89 1.17 -18.72 11.04
N TYR A 90 2.22 -18.05 10.55
CA TYR A 90 2.08 -16.90 9.66
C TYR A 90 2.43 -17.31 8.23
N CYS A 91 1.57 -16.98 7.27
CA CYS A 91 1.84 -17.11 5.86
C CYS A 91 1.66 -15.79 5.12
N ASP A 92 2.46 -15.60 4.08
CA ASP A 92 2.26 -14.51 3.13
C ASP A 92 1.02 -14.83 2.29
N ALA A 93 0.07 -13.89 2.22
CA ALA A 93 -1.16 -14.02 1.47
C ALA A 93 -1.36 -12.82 0.52
N GLU A 94 -2.06 -13.06 -0.58
CA GLU A 94 -2.48 -12.00 -1.49
C GLU A 94 -3.96 -12.13 -1.86
N LEU A 95 -4.63 -10.98 -2.01
CA LEU A 95 -5.98 -10.87 -2.55
C LEU A 95 -5.95 -10.06 -3.84
N SER A 96 -6.47 -10.62 -4.92
CA SER A 96 -6.47 -9.98 -6.24
C SER A 96 -7.88 -9.78 -6.78
N PHE A 97 -8.12 -8.63 -7.40
CA PHE A 97 -9.39 -8.24 -8.02
C PHE A 97 -9.14 -7.83 -9.48
N THR A 98 -10.05 -8.22 -10.38
CA THR A 98 -10.05 -7.93 -11.82
C THR A 98 -11.34 -7.21 -12.21
#